data_AF-G4ZL65-F1
#
_entry.id   AF-G4ZL65-F1
#
_cell.length_a   1.000
_cell.length_b   1.000
_cell.length_c   1.000
_cell.angle_alpha   90.00
_cell.angle_beta   90.00
_cell.angle_gamma   90.00
#
_symmetry.space_group_name_H-M   'P 1'
#
loop_
_entity.id
_entity.type
_entity.pdbx_description
1 polymer ?
#
loop_
_entity_poly.entity_id
_entity_poly.type
_entity_poly.pdbx_seq_one_letter_code
_entity_poly.pdbx_strand_id
1 'polypeptide(L)'
;MRKRDRSWERGGPPPDMMQRPFPFNDGRRALPDSPRMMEPRSFDTPSEWNFELKRSGKVKCRCSATSLSVGFSRQLPLYLDVVSLPHLNKYSEFLQLERPNVRRVVYELKPESIADASGYGEFRDYLIQGRNGHARAGGASEMEPQGFKIFILPPGQAARQLGYKGDHMVAVLRSR
;
A
#
# COMPACT_ATOMS: atom_id res chain seq x y z
N MET A 1 58.64 2.36 -25.96
CA MET A 1 57.57 1.62 -25.26
C MET A 1 56.51 1.18 -26.27
N ARG A 2 56.31 -0.15 -26.37
CA ARG A 2 55.12 -0.91 -26.80
C ARG A 2 54.56 -0.80 -28.24
N LYS A 3 54.83 -1.91 -28.95
CA LYS A 3 54.13 -2.53 -30.10
C LYS A 3 52.60 -2.49 -30.01
N ARG A 4 51.94 -2.46 -31.18
CA ARG A 4 50.58 -2.99 -31.36
C ARG A 4 50.47 -3.67 -32.73
N ASP A 5 50.30 -4.99 -32.67
CA ASP A 5 50.23 -5.91 -33.80
C ASP A 5 48.87 -5.83 -34.52
N ARG A 6 48.95 -5.94 -35.85
CA ARG A 6 47.87 -6.26 -36.80
C ARG A 6 47.68 -7.78 -36.82
N SER A 7 46.44 -8.23 -37.04
CA SER A 7 46.12 -9.25 -38.06
C SER A 7 44.67 -9.70 -37.94
N TRP A 8 43.80 -9.12 -38.77
CA TRP A 8 42.54 -9.75 -39.16
C TRP A 8 42.77 -10.37 -40.53
N GLU A 9 43.07 -11.66 -40.59
CA GLU A 9 42.95 -12.40 -41.84
C GLU A 9 42.71 -13.89 -41.60
N ARG A 10 41.67 -14.36 -42.27
CA ARG A 10 41.57 -15.62 -43.02
C ARG A 10 41.00 -16.86 -42.32
N GLY A 11 39.85 -17.31 -42.87
CA GLY A 11 39.59 -18.72 -43.15
C GLY A 11 38.45 -19.37 -42.35
N GLY A 12 37.25 -19.48 -42.94
CA GLY A 12 36.29 -20.54 -42.58
C GLY A 12 36.47 -21.77 -43.47
N PRO A 13 35.47 -22.67 -43.61
CA PRO A 13 34.67 -23.43 -42.62
C PRO A 13 35.08 -24.95 -42.70
N PRO A 14 34.46 -25.97 -42.04
CA PRO A 14 33.07 -26.42 -42.27
C PRO A 14 32.33 -26.97 -41.01
N PRO A 15 31.04 -27.36 -41.15
CA PRO A 15 30.23 -27.95 -40.09
C PRO A 15 30.07 -29.48 -40.18
N ASP A 16 29.67 -30.06 -39.04
CA ASP A 16 28.86 -31.28 -38.84
C ASP A 16 29.48 -32.67 -39.10
N MET A 17 29.77 -33.44 -38.03
CA MET A 17 29.70 -34.92 -38.02
C MET A 17 29.47 -35.46 -36.59
N MET A 18 28.33 -36.15 -36.43
CA MET A 18 28.03 -37.31 -35.56
C MET A 18 29.07 -37.73 -34.52
N GLN A 19 28.67 -37.83 -33.24
CA GLN A 19 28.66 -39.09 -32.47
C GLN A 19 28.40 -38.84 -30.96
N ARG A 20 27.28 -39.38 -30.46
CA ARG A 20 27.16 -39.89 -29.08
C ARG A 20 28.12 -41.10 -28.95
N PRO A 21 28.73 -41.35 -27.77
CA PRO A 21 28.01 -42.03 -26.69
C PRO A 21 28.36 -41.55 -25.28
N PHE A 22 27.37 -41.60 -24.38
CA PHE A 22 27.65 -41.59 -22.94
C PHE A 22 28.53 -42.78 -22.58
N PRO A 23 29.46 -42.62 -21.61
CA PRO A 23 29.28 -43.40 -20.39
C PRO A 23 29.61 -42.62 -19.10
N PHE A 24 28.80 -42.89 -18.08
CA PHE A 24 29.16 -43.07 -16.67
C PHE A 24 30.03 -42.00 -15.95
N ASN A 25 29.33 -41.17 -15.17
CA ASN A 25 29.45 -41.00 -13.72
C ASN A 25 30.87 -41.05 -13.10
N ASP A 26 31.43 -39.89 -12.73
CA ASP A 26 32.01 -39.71 -11.40
C ASP A 26 32.19 -38.23 -11.05
N GLY A 27 32.10 -37.93 -9.75
CA GLY A 27 31.84 -36.60 -9.22
C GLY A 27 32.90 -35.51 -9.46
N ARG A 28 32.44 -34.27 -9.20
CA ARG A 28 33.20 -33.03 -8.95
C ARG A 28 33.57 -32.18 -10.17
N ARG A 29 32.68 -31.25 -10.52
CA ARG A 29 32.85 -29.80 -10.37
C ARG A 29 31.78 -29.08 -11.21
N ALA A 30 30.67 -28.79 -10.55
CA ALA A 30 29.77 -27.75 -11.01
C ALA A 30 30.56 -26.44 -11.13
N LEU A 31 30.40 -25.79 -12.28
CA LEU A 31 30.90 -24.45 -12.58
C LEU A 31 30.52 -23.50 -11.43
N PRO A 32 31.43 -22.60 -11.00
CA PRO A 32 31.19 -21.74 -9.85
C PRO A 32 30.00 -20.81 -10.12
N ASP A 33 29.11 -20.78 -9.12
CA ASP A 33 27.92 -19.96 -9.02
C ASP A 33 28.13 -18.57 -9.62
N SER A 34 27.45 -18.30 -10.74
CA SER A 34 27.03 -16.94 -11.04
C SER A 34 26.32 -16.43 -9.77
N PRO A 35 26.75 -15.32 -9.15
CA PRO A 35 25.98 -14.74 -8.08
C PRO A 35 24.64 -14.41 -8.72
N ARG A 36 23.61 -15.20 -8.38
CA ARG A 36 22.22 -14.81 -8.60
C ARG A 36 22.18 -13.41 -8.04
N MET A 37 22.02 -12.42 -8.91
CA MET A 37 21.62 -11.10 -8.47
C MET A 37 20.42 -11.38 -7.59
N MET A 38 20.58 -11.24 -6.27
CA MET A 38 19.46 -11.20 -5.37
C MET A 38 18.66 -10.04 -5.93
N GLU A 39 17.57 -10.35 -6.63
CA GLU A 39 16.51 -9.39 -6.85
C GLU A 39 16.34 -8.70 -5.51
N PRO A 40 16.47 -7.37 -5.44
CA PRO A 40 16.26 -6.67 -4.20
C PRO A 40 14.91 -7.17 -3.72
N ARG A 41 14.87 -7.90 -2.60
CA ARG A 41 13.59 -8.19 -1.95
C ARG A 41 12.94 -6.83 -1.88
N SER A 42 11.82 -6.66 -2.57
CA SER A 42 11.07 -5.41 -2.57
C SER A 42 10.84 -5.14 -1.09
N PHE A 43 11.64 -4.23 -0.53
CA PHE A 43 11.44 -3.74 0.82
C PHE A 43 9.99 -3.32 0.79
N ASP A 44 9.14 -3.94 1.61
CA ASP A 44 7.71 -3.64 1.70
C ASP A 44 7.57 -2.16 2.05
N THR A 45 7.62 -1.30 1.04
CA THR A 45 7.38 0.12 1.17
C THR A 45 5.96 0.23 1.69
N PRO A 46 5.72 0.97 2.79
CA PRO A 46 4.37 1.18 3.27
C PRO A 46 3.53 1.67 2.09
N SER A 47 2.45 0.94 1.78
CA SER A 47 1.68 1.19 0.57
C SER A 47 1.15 2.62 0.62
N GLU A 48 1.62 3.44 -0.30
CA GLU A 48 1.12 4.80 -0.51
C GLU A 48 -0.21 4.73 -1.27
N TRP A 49 -1.16 5.55 -0.85
CA TRP A 49 -2.48 5.60 -1.43
C TRP A 49 -2.94 7.04 -1.55
N ASN A 50 -3.16 7.49 -2.78
CA ASN A 50 -3.66 8.83 -3.06
C ASN A 50 -5.12 8.74 -3.51
N PHE A 51 -5.98 9.60 -2.94
CA PHE A 51 -7.41 9.60 -3.28
C PHE A 51 -8.07 10.97 -3.09
N GLU A 52 -9.17 11.17 -3.80
CA GLU A 52 -10.06 12.32 -3.62
C GLU A 52 -11.07 12.06 -2.50
N LEU A 53 -11.06 12.91 -1.46
CA LEU A 53 -12.00 12.83 -0.36
C LEU A 53 -13.26 13.63 -0.68
N LYS A 54 -14.42 12.97 -0.60
CA LYS A 54 -15.74 13.55 -0.82
C LYS A 54 -16.62 13.38 0.40
N ARG A 55 -17.59 14.29 0.52
CA ARG A 55 -18.72 14.18 1.44
C ARG A 55 -20.01 14.34 0.66
N SER A 56 -20.82 13.28 0.59
CA SER A 56 -22.10 13.27 -0.12
C SER A 56 -21.96 13.79 -1.56
N GLY A 57 -20.96 13.26 -2.28
CA GLY A 57 -20.66 13.60 -3.67
C GLY A 57 -19.87 14.90 -3.89
N LYS A 58 -19.71 15.75 -2.87
CA LYS A 58 -18.94 17.00 -2.99
C LYS A 58 -17.48 16.81 -2.59
N VAL A 59 -16.56 17.18 -3.48
CA VAL A 59 -15.11 17.14 -3.23
C VAL A 59 -14.74 18.07 -2.08
N LYS A 60 -13.85 17.58 -1.20
CA LYS A 60 -13.30 18.34 -0.07
C LYS A 60 -11.82 18.62 -0.25
N CYS A 61 -11.04 17.60 -0.56
CA CYS A 61 -9.60 17.71 -0.77
C CYS A 61 -9.06 16.43 -1.39
N ARG A 62 -7.81 16.44 -1.82
CA ARG A 62 -7.04 15.23 -2.10
C ARG A 62 -6.16 14.86 -0.92
N CYS A 63 -6.07 13.57 -0.65
CA CYS A 63 -5.31 13.00 0.46
C CYS A 63 -4.24 12.06 -0.08
N SER A 64 -3.06 12.14 0.53
CA SER A 64 -2.07 11.07 0.50
C SER A 64 -2.20 10.24 1.77
N ALA A 65 -2.05 8.93 1.65
CA ALA A 65 -2.26 8.00 2.73
C ALA A 65 -1.10 7.02 2.81
N THR A 66 -0.52 6.88 3.99
CA THR A 66 0.62 5.98 4.22
C THR A 66 0.19 4.86 5.14
N SER A 67 0.33 3.61 4.71
CA SER A 67 -0.05 2.47 5.53
C SER A 67 0.81 2.38 6.78
N LEU A 68 0.17 2.21 7.93
CA LEU A 68 0.82 1.89 9.21
C LEU A 68 1.11 0.39 9.36
N SER A 69 0.65 -0.42 8.40
CA SER A 69 0.79 -1.87 8.39
C SER A 69 1.18 -2.39 7.01
N VAL A 70 2.10 -3.35 6.95
CA VAL A 70 2.55 -3.94 5.68
C VAL A 70 1.50 -4.92 5.09
N GLY A 71 1.55 -5.14 3.78
CA GLY A 71 0.92 -6.29 3.14
C GLY A 71 -0.56 -6.17 2.78
N PHE A 72 -1.07 -4.97 2.46
CA PHE A 72 -2.38 -4.86 1.80
C PHE A 72 -2.19 -4.86 0.27
N SER A 73 -2.61 -5.94 -0.39
CA SER A 73 -2.32 -6.20 -1.80
C SER A 73 -3.49 -5.96 -2.75
N ARG A 74 -4.55 -5.26 -2.32
CA ARG A 74 -5.72 -5.01 -3.17
C ARG A 74 -5.70 -3.60 -3.75
N GLN A 75 -6.38 -3.44 -4.88
CA GLN A 75 -6.54 -2.14 -5.52
C GLN A 75 -7.39 -1.23 -4.64
N LEU A 76 -6.77 -0.13 -4.19
CA LEU A 76 -7.39 0.93 -3.41
C LEU A 76 -8.15 1.89 -4.34
N PRO A 77 -9.27 2.45 -3.89
CA PRO A 77 -10.09 3.33 -4.71
C PRO A 77 -9.42 4.71 -4.88
N LEU A 78 -9.64 5.36 -6.02
CA LEU A 78 -9.08 6.69 -6.32
C LEU A 78 -9.88 7.84 -5.67
N TYR A 79 -11.02 7.54 -5.05
CA TYR A 79 -11.82 8.48 -4.28
C TYR A 79 -12.50 7.75 -3.13
N LEU A 80 -12.89 8.50 -2.10
CA LEU A 80 -13.74 8.04 -1.01
C LEU A 80 -14.89 9.03 -0.82
N ASP A 81 -16.12 8.59 -1.05
CA ASP A 81 -17.30 9.38 -0.71
C ASP A 81 -17.85 8.96 0.66
N VAL A 82 -17.60 9.81 1.63
CA VAL A 82 -18.17 9.65 2.96
C VAL A 82 -19.67 9.90 2.85
N VAL A 83 -20.46 8.83 2.93
CA VAL A 83 -21.92 8.88 2.85
C VAL A 83 -22.56 8.67 4.22
N SER A 84 -21.90 7.95 5.13
CA SER A 84 -22.38 7.68 6.49
C SER A 84 -21.53 8.35 7.56
N LEU A 85 -22.15 8.68 8.70
CA LEU A 85 -21.49 9.34 9.84
C LEU A 85 -21.79 8.62 11.16
N PRO A 86 -21.22 7.42 11.39
CA PRO A 86 -21.35 6.72 12.66
C PRO A 86 -20.84 7.59 13.83
N HIS A 87 -21.48 7.45 14.98
CA HIS A 87 -21.03 8.15 16.19
C HIS A 87 -19.68 7.59 16.63
N LEU A 88 -18.72 8.48 16.89
CA LEU A 88 -17.37 8.06 17.26
C LEU A 88 -17.36 7.31 18.60
N ASN A 89 -18.32 7.55 19.52
CA ASN A 89 -18.43 6.78 20.76
C ASN A 89 -18.75 5.28 20.56
N LYS A 90 -19.22 4.88 19.38
CA LYS A 90 -19.48 3.49 19.00
C LYS A 90 -18.33 2.87 18.18
N TYR A 91 -17.12 3.42 18.29
CA TYR A 91 -15.97 2.96 17.52
C TYR A 91 -15.66 1.48 17.72
N SER A 92 -15.82 0.95 18.94
CA SER A 92 -15.63 -0.48 19.21
C SER A 92 -16.59 -1.36 18.40
N GLU A 93 -17.85 -0.93 18.22
CA GLU A 93 -18.87 -1.65 17.46
C GLU A 93 -18.58 -1.62 15.95
N PHE A 94 -18.41 -0.44 15.35
CA PHE A 94 -18.26 -0.34 13.90
C PHE A 94 -16.87 -0.72 13.42
N LEU A 95 -15.83 -0.60 14.25
CA LEU A 95 -14.52 -1.19 13.95
C LEU A 95 -14.44 -2.67 14.37
N GLN A 96 -15.46 -3.16 15.08
CA GLN A 96 -15.56 -4.53 15.60
C GLN A 96 -14.35 -4.94 16.45
N LEU A 97 -13.82 -4.05 17.30
CA LEU A 97 -12.53 -4.25 17.99
C LEU A 97 -12.46 -5.54 18.81
N GLU A 98 -13.59 -6.01 19.35
CA GLU A 98 -13.72 -7.26 20.10
C GLU A 98 -13.47 -8.54 19.26
N ARG A 99 -13.41 -8.41 17.93
CA ARG A 99 -13.19 -9.53 17.00
C ARG A 99 -11.74 -9.56 16.53
N PRO A 100 -10.88 -10.46 17.06
CA PRO A 100 -9.47 -10.50 16.67
C PRO A 100 -9.28 -10.95 15.20
N ASN A 101 -10.19 -11.77 14.67
CA ASN A 101 -10.12 -12.29 13.30
C ASN A 101 -10.48 -11.25 12.23
N VAL A 102 -11.04 -10.10 12.62
CA VAL A 102 -11.39 -9.02 11.69
C VAL A 102 -10.12 -8.24 11.36
N ARG A 103 -9.71 -8.28 10.10
CA ARG A 103 -8.52 -7.56 9.64
C ARG A 103 -8.82 -6.06 9.57
N ARG A 104 -7.92 -5.26 10.12
CA ARG A 104 -7.94 -3.79 10.07
C ARG A 104 -6.62 -3.29 9.54
N VAL A 105 -6.65 -2.55 8.44
CA VAL A 105 -5.48 -1.90 7.87
C VAL A 105 -5.67 -0.40 8.07
N VAL A 106 -4.70 0.25 8.69
CA VAL A 106 -4.78 1.66 9.06
C VAL A 106 -3.82 2.45 8.19
N TYR A 107 -4.31 3.54 7.61
CA TYR A 107 -3.52 4.49 6.86
C TYR A 107 -3.57 5.85 7.54
N GLU A 108 -2.40 6.46 7.77
CA GLU A 108 -2.31 7.86 8.16
C GLU A 108 -2.64 8.73 6.94
N LEU A 109 -3.53 9.72 7.10
CA LEU A 109 -3.95 10.61 6.01
C LEU A 109 -3.31 11.98 6.13
N LYS A 110 -2.69 12.48 5.07
CA LYS A 110 -2.19 13.84 4.95
C LYS A 110 -2.84 14.53 3.75
N PRO A 111 -3.01 15.85 3.75
CA PRO A 111 -3.36 16.55 2.53
C PRO A 111 -2.29 16.27 1.45
N GLU A 112 -2.70 16.03 0.21
CA GLU A 112 -1.76 15.77 -0.89
C GLU A 112 -0.90 17.00 -1.18
N SER A 113 -1.48 18.20 -1.07
CA SER A 113 -0.80 19.47 -1.29
C SER A 113 -1.20 20.56 -0.29
N ILE A 114 -0.51 21.70 -0.33
CA ILE A 114 -0.87 22.89 0.47
C ILE A 114 -2.28 23.40 0.12
N ALA A 115 -2.70 23.27 -1.15
CA ALA A 115 -4.04 23.68 -1.57
C ALA A 115 -5.14 22.80 -0.95
N ASP A 116 -4.82 21.54 -0.63
CA ASP A 116 -5.73 20.57 -0.02
C ASP A 116 -5.85 20.74 1.51
N ALA A 117 -4.93 21.47 2.14
CA ALA A 117 -4.84 21.59 3.59
C ALA A 117 -6.09 22.23 4.22
N SER A 118 -6.69 23.23 3.57
CA SER A 118 -7.93 23.86 4.07
C SER A 118 -9.09 22.87 4.09
N GLY A 119 -9.36 22.21 2.96
CA GLY A 119 -10.44 21.23 2.84
C GLY A 119 -10.25 20.02 3.76
N TYR A 120 -9.00 19.57 3.92
CA TYR A 120 -8.65 18.54 4.90
C TYR A 120 -8.95 18.99 6.34
N GLY A 121 -8.53 20.19 6.72
CA GLY A 121 -8.74 20.76 8.05
C GLY A 121 -10.23 20.95 8.36
N GLU A 122 -10.97 21.55 7.44
CA GLU A 122 -12.43 21.72 7.56
C GLU A 122 -13.14 20.37 7.72
N PHE A 123 -12.74 19.35 6.95
CA PHE A 123 -13.35 18.03 7.06
C PHE A 123 -13.00 17.33 8.38
N ARG A 124 -11.76 17.46 8.84
CA ARG A 124 -11.33 16.97 10.17
C ARG A 124 -12.17 17.61 11.27
N ASP A 125 -12.27 18.93 11.25
CA ASP A 125 -12.98 19.69 12.27
C ASP A 125 -14.48 19.40 12.22
N TYR A 126 -15.04 19.20 11.02
CA TYR A 126 -16.40 18.71 10.82
C TYR A 126 -16.65 17.36 11.51
N LEU A 127 -15.72 16.40 11.42
CA LEU A 127 -15.85 15.12 12.11
C LEU A 127 -15.74 15.26 13.64
N ILE A 128 -14.85 16.13 14.12
CA ILE A 128 -14.64 16.37 15.56
C ILE A 128 -15.86 17.06 16.18
N GLN A 129 -16.33 18.15 15.58
CA GLN A 129 -17.54 18.85 16.02
C GLN A 129 -18.77 17.96 15.87
N GLY A 130 -18.79 17.19 14.78
CA GLY A 130 -19.82 16.21 14.47
C GLY A 130 -21.21 16.85 14.34
N ARG A 131 -22.23 16.14 14.83
CA ARG A 131 -23.64 16.62 14.82
C ARG A 131 -24.18 16.60 16.23
N ASN A 132 -24.79 17.70 16.66
CA ASN A 132 -25.30 17.90 18.01
C ASN A 132 -24.21 17.72 19.10
N GLY A 133 -22.98 18.18 18.82
CA GLY A 133 -21.83 18.06 19.75
C GLY A 133 -21.25 16.65 19.88
N HIS A 134 -21.69 15.70 19.05
CA HIS A 134 -21.19 14.32 19.07
C HIS A 134 -20.27 14.08 17.87
N ALA A 135 -18.97 13.90 18.16
CA ALA A 135 -17.95 13.54 17.19
C ALA A 135 -18.36 12.31 16.36
N ARG A 136 -17.96 12.32 15.08
CA ARG A 136 -18.30 11.32 14.08
C ARG A 136 -17.06 10.72 13.46
N ALA A 137 -17.22 9.52 12.91
CA ALA A 137 -16.33 9.01 11.88
C ALA A 137 -16.99 9.16 10.52
N GLY A 138 -16.21 9.24 9.45
CA GLY A 138 -16.71 9.11 8.09
C GLY A 138 -16.79 7.63 7.72
N GLY A 139 -17.89 7.17 7.13
CA GLY A 139 -18.00 5.81 6.57
C GLY A 139 -18.25 5.85 5.08
N ALA A 140 -17.42 5.10 4.35
CA ALA A 140 -17.42 5.00 2.89
C ALA A 140 -17.48 3.51 2.45
N SER A 141 -18.03 3.25 1.27
CA SER A 141 -18.43 1.90 0.81
C SER A 141 -17.76 1.46 -0.50
N GLU A 142 -16.79 2.21 -1.02
CA GLU A 142 -16.15 1.97 -2.32
C GLU A 142 -15.47 0.60 -2.41
N MET A 143 -15.06 0.04 -1.27
CA MET A 143 -14.44 -1.29 -1.20
C MET A 143 -15.38 -2.40 -0.74
N GLU A 144 -16.69 -2.13 -0.61
CA GLU A 144 -17.68 -3.14 -0.24
C GLU A 144 -17.71 -4.34 -1.21
N PRO A 145 -17.58 -4.18 -2.55
CA PRO A 145 -17.45 -5.30 -3.49
C PRO A 145 -16.21 -6.17 -3.23
N GLN A 146 -15.18 -5.61 -2.61
CA GLN A 146 -13.96 -6.34 -2.24
C GLN A 146 -14.06 -6.95 -0.82
N GLY A 147 -15.18 -6.76 -0.12
CA GLY A 147 -15.38 -7.26 1.24
C GLY A 147 -14.78 -6.37 2.33
N PHE A 148 -14.55 -5.08 2.05
CA PHE A 148 -14.03 -4.11 3.03
C PHE A 148 -15.00 -2.93 3.21
N LYS A 149 -15.04 -2.39 4.43
CA LYS A 149 -15.63 -1.08 4.71
C LYS A 149 -14.54 -0.11 5.13
N ILE A 150 -14.68 1.14 4.72
CA ILE A 150 -13.70 2.18 5.01
C ILE A 150 -14.28 3.15 6.03
N PHE A 151 -13.50 3.43 7.06
CA PHE A 151 -13.82 4.44 8.06
C PHE A 151 -12.73 5.49 8.11
N ILE A 152 -13.11 6.77 8.10
CA ILE A 152 -12.20 7.90 8.34
C ILE A 152 -12.41 8.35 9.78
N LEU A 153 -11.36 8.27 10.59
CA LEU A 153 -11.39 8.67 11.99
C LEU A 153 -10.64 9.99 12.16
N PRO A 154 -11.21 10.98 12.87
CA PRO A 154 -10.43 12.10 13.35
C PRO A 154 -9.39 11.64 14.38
N PRO A 155 -8.33 12.43 14.63
CA PRO A 155 -7.38 12.14 15.70
C PRO A 155 -8.12 12.05 17.05
N GLY A 156 -7.76 11.06 17.88
CA GLY A 156 -8.40 10.84 19.18
C GLY A 156 -8.39 9.39 19.65
N GLN A 157 -9.26 9.10 20.63
CA GLN A 157 -9.29 7.80 21.33
C GLN A 157 -9.54 6.61 20.38
N ALA A 158 -10.45 6.75 19.41
CA ALA A 158 -10.75 5.69 18.46
C ALA A 158 -9.53 5.28 17.60
N ALA A 159 -8.74 6.26 17.15
CA ALA A 159 -7.53 5.99 16.39
C ALA A 159 -6.40 5.42 17.28
N ARG A 160 -6.29 5.89 18.54
CA ARG A 160 -5.34 5.37 19.53
C ARG A 160 -5.55 3.90 19.85
N GLN A 161 -6.81 3.45 19.89
CA GLN A 161 -7.14 2.04 20.09
C GLN A 161 -6.69 1.14 18.94
N LEU A 162 -6.43 1.71 17.76
CA LEU A 162 -5.83 1.02 16.62
C LEU A 162 -4.29 1.16 16.59
N GLY A 163 -3.68 1.69 17.66
CA GLY A 163 -2.24 1.88 17.77
C GLY A 163 -1.72 3.18 17.16
N TYR A 164 -2.58 4.02 16.59
CA TYR A 164 -2.16 5.29 15.99
C TYR A 164 -2.10 6.43 17.01
N LYS A 165 -0.94 7.07 17.14
CA LYS A 165 -0.67 8.12 18.14
C LYS A 165 -0.45 9.51 17.54
N GLY A 166 -0.55 9.67 16.23
CA GLY A 166 -0.34 10.96 15.55
C GLY A 166 -1.57 11.88 15.61
N ASP A 167 -1.43 13.06 15.01
CA ASP A 167 -2.43 14.13 15.03
C ASP A 167 -3.23 14.27 13.73
N HIS A 168 -2.90 13.44 12.73
CA HIS A 168 -3.65 13.36 11.48
C HIS A 168 -4.88 12.45 11.59
N MET A 169 -5.83 12.64 10.67
CA MET A 169 -6.90 11.67 10.44
C MET A 169 -6.32 10.33 9.96
N VAL A 170 -7.05 9.24 10.19
CA VAL A 170 -6.70 7.91 9.67
C VAL A 170 -7.84 7.31 8.86
N ALA A 171 -7.50 6.60 7.79
CA ALA A 171 -8.44 5.71 7.10
C ALA A 171 -8.23 4.28 7.59
N VAL A 172 -9.32 3.60 7.93
CA VAL A 172 -9.33 2.23 8.44
C VAL A 172 -10.11 1.36 7.47
N LEU A 173 -9.41 0.44 6.81
CA LEU A 173 -10.00 -0.60 5.99
C LEU A 173 -10.28 -1.79 6.90
N ARG A 174 -11.56 -2.04 7.18
CA ARG A 174 -12.03 -3.15 8.01
C ARG A 174 -12.61 -4.23 7.11
N SER A 175 -12.18 -5.48 7.26
CA SER A 175 -12.86 -6.60 6.59
C SER A 175 -14.32 -6.71 7.04
N ARG A 176 -15.18 -7.24 6.17
CA ARG A 176 -16.57 -7.51 6.50
C ARG A 176 -16.72 -8.66 7.49
#